data_AF-A0A1V4VXB5-F1
#
_entry.id   AF-A0A1V4VXB5-F1
#
_cell.length_a   1.000
_cell.length_b   1.000
_cell.length_c   1.000
_cell.angle_alpha   90.00
_cell.angle_beta   90.00
_cell.angle_gamma   90.00
#
_symmetry.space_group_name_H-M   'P 1'
#
loop_
_entity.id
_entity.type
_entity.pdbx_description
1 polymer ?
#
loop_
_entity_poly.entity_id
_entity_poly.type
_entity_poly.pdbx_seq_one_letter_code
_entity_poly.pdbx_strand_id
1 'polypeptide(L)'
;MVEQIDDLRERFFNWCDNVVQDHIEREGTMLKRWRPRKNPDGSYELVCKLIRDETDYKLTVPIPEEYPELLEREYFITHPPDEDKESW
;
A
#
# COMPACT_ATOMS: atom_id res chain seq x y z
N MET A 1 6.40 -8.08 23.12
CA MET A 1 5.29 -7.45 22.35
C MET A 1 5.77 -6.45 21.29
N VAL A 2 7.07 -6.42 20.95
CA VAL A 2 7.62 -5.65 19.81
C VAL A 2 7.93 -6.58 18.62
N GLU A 3 8.31 -7.83 18.90
CA GLU A 3 8.64 -8.83 17.88
C GLU A 3 7.45 -9.19 16.97
N GLN A 4 6.23 -9.33 17.53
CA GLN A 4 5.04 -9.64 16.73
C GLN A 4 4.67 -8.55 15.72
N ILE A 5 5.00 -7.29 16.00
CA ILE A 5 4.73 -6.17 15.09
C ILE A 5 5.76 -6.17 13.96
N ASP A 6 7.01 -6.55 14.24
CA ASP A 6 8.05 -6.68 13.22
C ASP A 6 7.75 -7.81 12.22
N ASP A 7 7.29 -8.97 12.71
CA ASP A 7 6.80 -10.08 11.87
C ASP A 7 5.60 -9.67 11.00
N LEU A 8 4.61 -8.96 11.58
CA LEU A 8 3.44 -8.46 10.84
C LEU A 8 3.85 -7.42 9.80
N ARG A 9 4.80 -6.54 10.13
CA ARG A 9 5.35 -5.54 9.23
C ARG A 9 6.05 -6.23 8.07
N GLU A 10 6.97 -7.14 8.34
CA GLU A 10 7.68 -7.89 7.31
C GLU A 10 6.71 -8.63 6.39
N ARG A 11 5.69 -9.29 6.95
CA ARG A 11 4.63 -9.93 6.17
C ARG A 11 3.85 -8.95 5.31
N PHE A 12 3.53 -7.76 5.83
CA PHE A 12 2.81 -6.73 5.08
C PHE A 12 3.65 -6.19 3.92
N PHE A 13 4.92 -5.86 4.16
CA PHE A 13 5.83 -5.39 3.12
C PHE A 13 6.08 -6.46 2.07
N ASN A 14 6.28 -7.72 2.49
CA ASN A 14 6.43 -8.85 1.58
C ASN A 14 5.15 -9.09 0.75
N TRP A 15 3.97 -8.96 1.35
CA TRP A 15 2.70 -9.05 0.61
C TRP A 15 2.57 -7.91 -0.41
N CYS A 16 2.88 -6.67 -0.03
CA CYS A 16 2.87 -5.53 -0.94
C CYS A 16 3.83 -5.74 -2.12
N ASP A 17 5.04 -6.22 -1.84
CA ASP A 17 6.07 -6.48 -2.84
C ASP A 17 5.62 -7.59 -3.80
N ASN A 18 5.07 -8.69 -3.30
CA ASN A 18 4.52 -9.77 -4.13
C ASN A 18 3.37 -9.30 -5.02
N VAL A 19 2.43 -8.51 -4.48
CA VAL A 19 1.30 -7.97 -5.25
C VAL A 19 1.77 -7.04 -6.37
N VAL A 20 2.72 -6.17 -6.05
CA VAL A 20 3.31 -5.26 -7.04
C VAL A 20 4.09 -6.05 -8.09
N GLN A 21 4.92 -7.00 -7.67
CA GLN A 21 5.76 -7.78 -8.58
C GLN A 21 4.93 -8.65 -9.52
N ASP A 22 3.88 -9.33 -9.03
CA ASP A 22 2.92 -10.06 -9.88
C ASP A 22 2.36 -9.15 -10.97
N HIS A 23 2.03 -7.92 -10.61
CA HIS A 23 1.47 -6.96 -11.57
C HIS A 23 2.51 -6.42 -12.56
N ILE A 24 3.74 -6.15 -12.11
CA ILE A 24 4.87 -5.79 -12.97
C ILE A 24 5.15 -6.92 -13.97
N GLU A 25 5.24 -8.16 -13.50
CA GLU A 25 5.56 -9.33 -14.31
C GLU A 25 4.45 -9.64 -15.33
N ARG A 26 3.17 -9.50 -14.95
CA ARG A 26 2.04 -9.81 -15.83
C ARG A 26 1.77 -8.74 -16.89
N GLU A 27 1.90 -7.47 -16.53
CA GLU A 27 1.53 -6.35 -17.41
C GLU A 27 2.74 -5.66 -18.06
N GLY A 28 3.96 -6.00 -17.64
CA GLY A 28 5.18 -5.29 -18.05
C GLY A 28 5.19 -3.83 -17.59
N THR A 29 4.54 -3.53 -16.47
CA THR A 29 4.48 -2.18 -15.90
C THR A 29 5.64 -1.93 -14.95
N MET A 30 6.01 -0.67 -14.72
CA MET A 30 7.03 -0.29 -13.75
C MET A 30 6.39 0.39 -12.54
N LEU A 31 6.68 -0.07 -11.33
CA LEU A 31 6.21 0.60 -10.12
C LEU A 31 6.89 1.95 -9.93
N LYS A 32 6.09 3.01 -9.83
CA LYS A 32 6.54 4.36 -9.50
C LYS A 32 6.51 4.60 -7.99
N ARG A 33 5.39 4.27 -7.35
CA ARG A 33 5.17 4.47 -5.91
C ARG A 33 3.98 3.63 -5.45
N TRP A 34 4.02 3.08 -4.25
CA TRP A 34 2.85 2.53 -3.59
C TRP A 34 2.65 3.17 -2.23
N ARG A 35 1.39 3.23 -1.78
CA ARG A 35 1.04 3.63 -0.41
C ARG A 35 -0.24 2.94 0.04
N PRO A 36 -0.32 2.47 1.30
CA PRO A 36 -1.60 2.11 1.90
C PRO A 36 -2.45 3.36 2.11
N ARG A 37 -3.75 3.23 1.92
CA ARG A 37 -4.78 4.27 2.08
C ARG A 37 -5.92 3.69 2.91
N LYS A 38 -6.41 4.48 3.87
CA LYS A 38 -7.63 4.17 4.62
C LYS A 38 -8.82 4.75 3.86
N ASN A 39 -9.83 3.95 3.63
CA ASN A 39 -11.10 4.38 3.07
C ASN A 39 -12.00 4.97 4.15
N PRO A 40 -12.95 5.84 3.77
CA PRO A 40 -13.94 6.40 4.70
C PRO A 40 -14.81 5.32 5.36
N ASP A 41 -14.94 4.16 4.71
CA ASP A 41 -15.64 2.98 5.22
C ASP A 41 -14.88 2.26 6.35
N GLY A 42 -13.60 2.60 6.58
CA GLY A 42 -12.72 1.94 7.55
C GLY A 42 -11.85 0.84 6.95
N SER A 43 -12.17 0.38 5.72
CA SER A 43 -11.36 -0.56 4.95
C SER A 43 -10.01 0.03 4.52
N TYR A 44 -9.00 -0.81 4.32
CA TYR A 44 -7.68 -0.40 3.85
C TYR A 44 -7.43 -0.87 2.42
N GLU A 45 -6.76 -0.03 1.63
CA GLU A 45 -6.38 -0.34 0.25
C GLU A 45 -4.94 0.05 -0.02
N LEU A 46 -4.22 -0.81 -0.73
CA LEU A 46 -2.90 -0.52 -1.27
C LEU A 46 -3.08 0.18 -2.62
N VAL A 47 -2.67 1.45 -2.68
CA VAL A 47 -2.69 2.23 -3.91
C VAL A 47 -1.30 2.19 -4.53
N CYS A 48 -1.16 1.51 -5.66
CA CYS A 48 0.06 1.45 -6.45
C CYS A 48 -0.06 2.35 -7.69
N LYS A 49 0.86 3.28 -7.84
CA LYS A 49 1.10 4.03 -9.08
C LYS A 49 2.12 3.26 -9.91
N LEU A 50 1.71 2.83 -11.08
CA LEU A 50 2.48 2.08 -12.06
C LEU A 50 2.65 2.93 -13.32
N ILE A 51 3.69 2.70 -14.11
CA ILE A 51 3.91 3.35 -15.40
C ILE A 51 4.06 2.26 -16.44
N ARG A 52 3.33 2.36 -17.55
CA ARG A 52 3.49 1.49 -18.72
C ARG A 52 3.51 2.36 -19.96
N ASP A 53 4.56 2.26 -20.77
CA ASP A 53 4.68 2.99 -22.04
C ASP A 53 4.36 4.50 -21.86
N GLU A 54 5.00 5.12 -20.85
CA GLU A 54 4.83 6.54 -20.47
C GLU A 54 3.44 6.94 -19.94
N THR A 55 2.53 5.98 -19.78
CA THR A 55 1.21 6.21 -19.19
C THR A 55 1.18 5.79 -17.72
N ASP A 56 0.79 6.71 -16.83
CA ASP A 56 0.58 6.42 -15.40
C ASP A 56 -0.75 5.65 -15.22
N TYR A 57 -0.67 4.50 -14.55
CA TYR A 57 -1.79 3.66 -14.15
C TYR A 57 -1.90 3.60 -12.63
N LYS A 58 -3.13 3.56 -12.12
CA LYS A 58 -3.42 3.39 -10.70
C LYS A 58 -4.03 2.02 -10.47
N LEU A 59 -3.34 1.20 -9.71
CA LEU A 59 -3.86 -0.07 -9.19
C LEU A 59 -4.27 0.14 -7.73
N THR A 60 -5.46 -0.32 -7.38
CA THR A 60 -5.96 -0.35 -6.00
C THR A 60 -6.24 -1.79 -5.61
N VAL A 61 -5.58 -2.27 -4.56
CA VAL A 61 -5.74 -3.63 -4.07
C VAL A 61 -6.27 -3.56 -2.64
N PRO A 62 -7.37 -4.25 -2.30
CA PRO A 62 -7.85 -4.31 -0.93
C PRO A 62 -6.80 -4.97 -0.03
N ILE A 63 -6.45 -4.30 1.06
CA ILE A 63 -5.51 -4.84 2.05
C ILE A 63 -6.28 -5.85 2.92
N PRO A 64 -5.72 -7.04 3.16
CA PRO A 64 -6.36 -8.04 4.02
C PRO A 64 -6.63 -7.51 5.43
N GLU A 65 -7.73 -7.96 6.04
CA GLU A 65 -8.18 -7.58 7.39
C GLU A 65 -7.22 -7.98 8.52
N GLU A 66 -6.10 -8.65 8.21
CA GLU A 66 -5.03 -9.02 9.13
C GLU A 66 -4.01 -7.90 9.36
N TYR A 67 -3.92 -6.91 8.46
CA TYR A 67 -3.00 -5.77 8.56
C TYR A 67 -3.56 -4.41 9.07
N PRO A 68 -4.87 -4.19 9.31
CA PRO A 68 -5.38 -2.89 9.74
C PRO A 68 -4.85 -2.51 11.12
N GLU A 69 -4.67 -3.47 12.04
CA GLU A 69 -4.09 -3.20 13.37
C GLU A 69 -2.67 -2.62 13.28
N LEU A 70 -1.86 -3.09 12.32
CA LEU A 70 -0.53 -2.57 12.06
C LEU A 70 -0.58 -1.15 11.47
N LEU A 71 -1.48 -0.94 10.51
CA LEU A 71 -1.65 0.35 9.85
C LEU A 71 -2.15 1.43 10.82
N GLU A 72 -3.11 1.11 11.69
CA GLU A 72 -3.63 2.04 12.71
C GLU A 72 -2.61 2.36 13.79
N ARG A 73 -1.69 1.43 14.08
CA ARG A 73 -0.74 1.53 15.18
C ARG A 73 0.60 2.16 14.79
N GLU A 74 1.04 2.04 13.54
CA GLU A 74 2.31 2.63 13.09
C GLU A 74 2.12 3.65 11.96
N TYR A 75 1.36 3.30 10.93
CA TYR A 75 1.37 4.04 9.67
C TYR A 75 0.50 5.31 9.72
N PHE A 76 -0.72 5.23 10.23
CA PHE A 76 -1.62 6.40 10.33
C PHE A 76 -1.34 7.30 11.53
N ILE A 77 -0.54 6.83 12.50
CA ILE A 77 -0.04 7.67 13.59
C ILE A 77 1.01 8.66 13.07
N THR A 78 1.85 8.22 12.11
CA THR A 78 2.92 9.05 11.53
C THR A 78 2.52 9.75 10.23
N HIS A 79 1.58 9.18 9.47
CA HIS A 79 1.03 9.78 8.26
C HIS A 79 -0.49 9.94 8.39
N PRO A 80 -0.98 11.10 8.86
CA PRO A 80 -2.41 11.36 8.90
C PRO A 80 -3.02 11.19 7.50
N PRO A 81 -4.27 10.70 7.39
CA PRO A 81 -4.93 10.44 6.11
C PRO A 81 -5.21 11.69 5.26
N ASP A 82 -4.88 12.88 5.79
CA ASP A 82 -5.27 14.20 5.27
C ASP A 82 -4.08 15.05 4.74
N GLU A 83 -2.91 14.45 4.48
CA GLU A 83 -1.84 15.14 3.72
C GLU A 83 -1.86 14.82 2.22
N ASP A 84 -3.05 14.64 1.65
CA ASP A 84 -3.27 14.92 0.21
C ASP A 84 -3.37 16.44 0.01
N LYS A 85 -2.31 17.15 0.44
CA LYS A 85 -1.96 18.52 0.03
C LYS A 85 -0.72 18.52 -0.86
N GLU A 86 -0.51 17.47 -1.64
CA GLU A 86 0.25 17.64 -2.88
C GLU A 86 -0.76 18.07 -3.94
N SER A 87 -0.79 19.38 -4.22
CA SER A 87 -1.42 19.94 -5.42
C SER A 87 -1.08 19.07 -6.62
N TRP A 88 -2.10 18.44 -7.19
CA TRP A 88 -2.08 17.92 -8.55
C TRP A 88 -2.39 19.04 -9.52
#